data_AF-A0A2V6EN84-F1
#
_entry.id   AF-A0A2V6EN84-F1
#
_cell.length_a   1.000
_cell.length_b   1.000
_cell.length_c   1.000
_cell.angle_alpha   90.00
_cell.angle_beta   90.00
_cell.angle_gamma   90.00
#
_symmetry.space_group_name_H-M   'P 1'
#
loop_
_entity.id
_entity.type
_entity.pdbx_description
1 polymer ?
#
loop_
_entity_poly.entity_id
_entity_poly.type
_entity_poly.pdbx_seq_one_letter_code
_entity_poly.pdbx_strand_id
1 'polypeptide(L)'
;MKATHKLNLLAVSLVSVLAFTSARSAELTPAETKAIAEEGFIYGLPIVMNYAVMYEYSVDKNSGQYKAPFNQINNEARVFTYKDTSVITPNSDTPYSILWTDLRAEPIVLSVPAVEKSRYFSVMLCDGNTYNYGYIGSRATGNEVGDYMVAGPDWKGETPPGIKKVFRSSTQFSAVAYRTQLFNPEDMPNVVKIQAGYKVQPLSQYLKQPAPPAAPAVDFPKINKEMVKTGFFDYLAFALQFAPAEAQEKEIREKLARLGVEAGKKFDLAALSQVQKAAVVAGMKEGEAKIKQ
;
A
#
# COMPACT_ATOMS: atom_id res chain seq x y z
N MET A 1 -79.48 -37.20 2.55
CA MET A 1 -78.45 -37.85 1.73
C MET A 1 -77.15 -37.06 1.87
N LYS A 2 -76.14 -37.70 2.47
CA LYS A 2 -74.69 -37.39 2.53
C LYS A 2 -74.25 -35.99 3.01
N ALA A 3 -73.98 -35.94 4.31
CA ALA A 3 -73.01 -35.05 4.93
C ALA A 3 -71.60 -35.29 4.36
N THR A 4 -70.79 -34.24 4.25
CA THR A 4 -69.33 -34.36 4.05
C THR A 4 -68.64 -33.38 4.97
N HIS A 5 -68.06 -33.91 6.04
CA HIS A 5 -67.14 -33.22 6.94
C HIS A 5 -65.85 -32.88 6.19
N LYS A 6 -65.43 -31.61 6.23
CA LYS A 6 -64.05 -31.23 5.91
C LYS A 6 -63.25 -31.20 7.21
N LEU A 7 -62.33 -32.15 7.32
CA LEU A 7 -61.33 -32.27 8.36
C LEU A 7 -60.29 -31.14 8.18
N ASN A 8 -60.13 -30.26 9.16
CA ASN A 8 -58.99 -29.34 9.23
C ASN A 8 -57.80 -30.11 9.81
N LEU A 9 -56.85 -30.52 8.97
CA LEU A 9 -55.52 -30.94 9.43
C LEU A 9 -54.70 -29.68 9.73
N LEU A 10 -54.40 -29.44 11.01
CA LEU A 10 -53.28 -28.57 11.39
C LEU A 10 -51.97 -29.28 11.01
N ALA A 11 -51.27 -28.75 10.01
CA ALA A 11 -49.88 -29.09 9.77
C ALA A 11 -49.01 -28.38 10.83
N VAL A 12 -48.54 -29.14 11.83
CA VAL A 12 -47.48 -28.69 12.73
C VAL A 12 -46.15 -28.81 11.96
N SER A 13 -45.69 -27.70 11.38
CA SER A 13 -44.35 -27.61 10.81
C SER A 13 -43.34 -27.59 11.96
N LEU A 14 -42.65 -28.71 12.20
CA LEU A 14 -41.41 -28.72 12.99
C LEU A 14 -40.38 -27.85 12.26
N VAL A 15 -40.15 -26.65 12.77
CA VAL A 15 -38.97 -25.87 12.40
C VAL A 15 -37.78 -26.48 13.13
N SER A 16 -37.03 -27.32 12.43
CA SER A 16 -35.73 -27.79 12.85
C SER A 16 -34.79 -26.59 12.95
N VAL A 17 -34.56 -26.09 14.15
CA VAL A 17 -33.50 -25.11 14.42
C VAL A 17 -32.18 -25.85 14.25
N LEU A 18 -31.64 -25.82 13.03
CA LEU A 18 -30.24 -26.10 12.79
C LEU A 18 -29.44 -25.01 13.49
N ALA A 19 -29.01 -25.29 14.70
CA ALA A 19 -27.97 -24.53 15.36
C ALA A 19 -26.74 -24.58 14.45
N PHE A 20 -26.47 -23.48 13.74
CA PHE A 20 -25.15 -23.21 13.20
C PHE A 20 -24.21 -23.06 14.40
N THR A 21 -23.63 -24.18 14.84
CA THR A 21 -22.39 -24.14 15.59
C THR A 21 -21.39 -23.49 14.66
N SER A 22 -21.11 -22.19 14.89
CA SER A 22 -19.89 -21.57 14.37
C SER A 22 -18.77 -22.52 14.72
N ALA A 23 -18.16 -23.15 13.70
CA ALA A 23 -16.96 -23.93 13.87
C ALA A 23 -15.95 -22.99 14.50
N ARG A 24 -15.76 -23.10 15.82
CA ARG A 24 -14.71 -22.43 16.56
C ARG A 24 -13.45 -22.95 15.90
N SER A 25 -12.80 -22.10 15.09
CA SER A 25 -11.45 -22.34 14.58
C SER A 25 -10.67 -23.03 15.69
N ALA A 26 -10.11 -24.22 15.42
CA ALA A 26 -9.35 -24.96 16.41
C ALA A 26 -8.39 -23.97 17.09
N GLU A 27 -8.52 -23.79 18.42
CA GLU A 27 -7.79 -22.75 19.12
C GLU A 27 -6.29 -22.95 18.87
N LEU A 28 -5.66 -22.00 18.18
CA LEU A 28 -4.23 -22.05 17.87
C LEU A 28 -3.45 -22.31 19.16
N THR A 29 -2.58 -23.31 19.12
CA THR A 29 -1.66 -23.55 20.23
C THR A 29 -0.73 -22.34 20.41
N PRO A 30 -0.13 -22.14 21.60
CA PRO A 30 0.85 -21.08 21.80
C PRO A 30 2.05 -21.19 20.85
N ALA A 31 2.47 -22.41 20.50
CA ALA A 31 3.56 -22.66 19.56
C ALA A 31 3.18 -22.24 18.13
N GLU A 32 2.00 -22.62 17.65
CA GLU A 32 1.49 -22.18 16.33
C GLU A 32 1.29 -20.68 16.28
N THR A 33 0.72 -20.09 17.34
CA THR A 33 0.52 -18.63 17.46
C THR A 33 1.85 -17.90 17.33
N LYS A 34 2.89 -18.37 18.03
CA LYS A 34 4.23 -17.81 17.98
C LYS A 34 4.83 -17.91 16.57
N ALA A 35 4.74 -19.08 15.95
CA ALA A 35 5.29 -19.31 14.60
C ALA A 35 4.61 -18.42 13.55
N ILE A 36 3.27 -18.32 13.57
CA ILE A 36 2.51 -17.44 12.66
C ILE A 36 2.87 -15.98 12.90
N ALA A 37 2.99 -15.54 14.16
CA ALA A 37 3.36 -14.16 14.47
C ALA A 37 4.80 -13.83 14.05
N GLU A 38 5.72 -14.80 14.12
CA GLU A 38 7.09 -14.61 13.65
C GLU A 38 7.15 -14.46 12.12
N GLU A 39 6.61 -15.44 11.38
CA GLU A 39 6.56 -15.40 9.91
C GLU A 39 5.80 -14.16 9.43
N GLY A 40 4.67 -13.87 10.08
CA GLY A 40 3.82 -12.72 9.80
C GLY A 40 4.51 -11.38 10.07
N PHE A 41 5.36 -11.30 11.09
CA PHE A 41 6.16 -10.11 11.35
C PHE A 41 7.20 -9.87 10.26
N ILE A 42 7.92 -10.92 9.86
CA ILE A 42 8.93 -10.84 8.79
C ILE A 42 8.28 -10.42 7.46
N TYR A 43 7.18 -11.07 7.09
CA TYR A 43 6.41 -10.74 5.90
C TYR A 43 5.83 -9.33 5.94
N GLY A 44 5.20 -8.95 7.05
CA GLY A 44 4.47 -7.70 7.17
C GLY A 44 5.34 -6.47 7.39
N LEU A 45 6.60 -6.63 7.82
CA LEU A 45 7.46 -5.51 8.20
C LEU A 45 7.59 -4.46 7.08
N PRO A 46 7.99 -4.82 5.84
CA PRO A 46 8.08 -3.85 4.76
C PRO A 46 6.74 -3.14 4.50
N ILE A 47 5.61 -3.87 4.55
CA ILE A 47 4.27 -3.33 4.28
C ILE A 47 3.87 -2.30 5.35
N VAL A 48 4.03 -2.64 6.63
CA VAL A 48 3.66 -1.75 7.75
C VAL A 48 4.56 -0.52 7.79
N MET A 49 5.85 -0.68 7.52
CA MET A 49 6.78 0.46 7.45
C MET A 49 6.48 1.37 6.25
N ASN A 50 6.14 0.80 5.09
CA ASN A 50 5.73 1.56 3.92
C ASN A 50 4.42 2.33 4.17
N TYR A 51 3.47 1.71 4.89
CA TYR A 51 2.26 2.39 5.36
C TYR A 51 2.59 3.59 6.26
N ALA A 52 3.53 3.46 7.21
CA ALA A 52 3.96 4.58 8.04
C ALA A 52 4.55 5.74 7.20
N VAL A 53 5.36 5.43 6.19
CA VAL A 53 5.91 6.45 5.27
C VAL A 53 4.80 7.13 4.48
N MET A 54 3.87 6.36 3.91
CA MET A 54 2.71 6.90 3.19
C MET A 54 1.89 7.84 4.08
N TYR A 55 1.64 7.42 5.32
CA TYR A 55 0.89 8.19 6.30
C TYR A 55 1.57 9.54 6.59
N GLU A 56 2.87 9.54 6.89
CA GLU A 56 3.61 10.77 7.17
C GLU A 56 3.72 11.70 5.96
N TYR A 57 3.90 11.16 4.75
CA TYR A 57 4.09 11.98 3.54
C TYR A 57 2.80 12.53 2.96
N SER A 58 1.69 11.79 3.06
CA SER A 58 0.49 12.08 2.26
C SER A 58 -0.82 12.18 3.05
N VAL A 59 -0.85 11.72 4.30
CA VAL A 59 -2.06 11.70 5.14
C VAL A 59 -1.97 12.73 6.26
N ASP A 60 -0.93 12.67 7.10
CA ASP A 60 -0.79 13.54 8.26
C ASP A 60 -0.20 14.90 7.88
N LYS A 61 -1.09 15.87 7.63
CA LYS A 61 -0.72 17.26 7.33
C LYS A 61 0.03 17.95 8.48
N ASN A 62 0.00 17.40 9.69
CA ASN A 62 0.73 17.92 10.85
C ASN A 62 2.10 17.25 11.03
N SER A 63 2.42 16.25 10.20
CA SER A 63 3.74 15.65 10.18
C SER A 63 4.76 16.67 9.71
N GLY A 64 5.88 16.79 10.42
CA GLY A 64 7.05 17.55 9.95
C GLY A 64 7.70 16.96 8.69
N GLN A 65 7.23 15.80 8.24
CA GLN A 65 7.71 15.10 7.05
C GLN A 65 6.69 15.16 5.88
N TYR A 66 5.54 15.81 6.07
CA TYR A 66 4.49 15.93 5.06
C TYR A 66 5.03 16.50 3.74
N LYS A 67 4.62 15.92 2.61
CA LYS A 67 5.06 16.31 1.27
C LYS A 67 3.91 16.89 0.46
N ALA A 68 2.90 16.08 0.18
CA ALA A 68 1.75 16.46 -0.65
C ALA A 68 0.62 15.42 -0.46
N PRO A 69 -0.65 15.78 -0.71
CA PRO A 69 -1.71 14.77 -0.72
C PRO A 69 -1.52 13.79 -1.88
N PHE A 70 -2.27 12.68 -1.88
CA PHE A 70 -2.23 11.70 -2.97
C PHE A 70 -2.43 12.35 -4.35
N ASN A 71 -1.76 11.78 -5.35
CA ASN A 71 -1.80 12.20 -6.75
C ASN A 71 -1.24 13.61 -7.02
N GLN A 72 -0.53 14.20 -6.05
CA GLN A 72 0.20 15.46 -6.21
C GLN A 72 1.68 15.26 -5.94
N ILE A 73 2.52 15.82 -6.81
CA ILE A 73 3.98 15.74 -6.69
C ILE A 73 4.51 16.89 -5.83
N ASN A 74 5.44 16.58 -4.93
CA ASN A 74 6.22 17.56 -4.19
C ASN A 74 7.67 17.55 -4.69
N ASN A 75 8.14 18.68 -5.23
CA ASN A 75 9.52 18.84 -5.69
C ASN A 75 10.38 19.42 -4.56
N GLU A 76 11.33 18.65 -4.07
CA GLU A 76 12.28 19.10 -3.05
C GLU A 76 13.50 19.72 -3.75
N ALA A 77 13.54 21.04 -3.76
CA ALA A 77 14.65 21.84 -4.29
C ALA A 77 15.84 21.90 -3.30
N ARG A 78 16.14 20.78 -2.64
CA ARG A 78 17.28 20.63 -1.72
C ARG A 78 17.69 19.16 -1.63
N VAL A 79 18.91 18.93 -1.18
CA VAL A 79 19.35 17.59 -0.77
C VAL A 79 18.69 17.21 0.56
N PHE A 80 18.42 15.92 0.73
CA PHE A 80 17.96 15.39 2.01
C PHE A 80 19.12 15.37 3.01
N THR A 81 18.77 15.50 4.28
CA THR A 81 19.70 15.56 5.41
C THR A 81 19.26 14.55 6.48
N TYR A 82 20.01 14.47 7.59
CA TYR A 82 19.62 13.66 8.74
C TYR A 82 18.27 14.06 9.38
N LYS A 83 17.71 15.22 9.02
CA LYS A 83 16.39 15.68 9.47
C LYS A 83 15.22 15.09 8.66
N ASP A 84 15.53 14.49 7.51
CA ASP A 84 14.57 13.75 6.68
C ASP A 84 14.55 12.29 7.17
N THR A 85 13.50 11.91 7.91
CA THR A 85 13.52 10.70 8.73
C THR A 85 12.52 9.62 8.34
N SER A 86 11.55 9.93 7.47
CA SER A 86 10.53 8.95 7.07
C SER A 86 11.12 7.84 6.21
N VAL A 87 11.88 8.19 5.18
CA VAL A 87 12.63 7.21 4.37
C VAL A 87 14.04 7.08 4.92
N ILE A 88 14.44 5.85 5.24
CA ILE A 88 15.74 5.55 5.82
C ILE A 88 16.83 5.69 4.76
N THR A 89 17.99 6.25 5.16
CA THR A 89 19.20 6.40 4.33
C THR A 89 18.98 7.15 3.01
N PRO A 90 18.47 8.39 3.03
CA PRO A 90 18.42 9.20 1.82
C PRO A 90 19.84 9.57 1.37
N ASN A 91 20.05 9.65 0.05
CA ASN A 91 21.31 10.14 -0.52
C ASN A 91 21.28 11.67 -0.72
N SER A 92 22.46 12.25 -0.93
CA SER A 92 22.64 13.69 -1.17
C SER A 92 23.03 14.01 -2.63
N ASP A 93 23.09 13.01 -3.50
CA ASP A 93 23.49 13.15 -4.92
C ASP A 93 22.31 13.50 -5.83
N THR A 94 21.08 13.22 -5.37
CA THR A 94 19.86 13.40 -6.15
C THR A 94 18.76 14.06 -5.31
N PRO A 95 18.47 15.36 -5.51
CA PRO A 95 17.26 15.97 -4.97
C PRO A 95 16.01 15.20 -5.43
N TYR A 96 15.07 15.04 -4.50
CA TYR A 96 13.90 14.19 -4.69
C TYR A 96 12.70 14.97 -5.20
N SER A 97 11.89 14.34 -6.04
CA SER A 97 10.46 14.67 -6.11
C SER A 97 9.67 13.46 -5.65
N ILE A 98 8.70 13.68 -4.77
CA ILE A 98 7.95 12.61 -4.11
C ILE A 98 6.49 12.68 -4.52
N LEU A 99 5.94 11.52 -4.86
CA LEU A 99 4.53 11.34 -5.17
C LEU A 99 4.06 10.03 -4.51
N TRP A 100 2.90 10.08 -3.88
CA TRP A 100 2.12 8.88 -3.58
C TRP A 100 0.87 8.88 -4.45
N THR A 101 0.62 7.78 -5.15
CA THR A 101 -0.56 7.64 -5.99
C THR A 101 -1.67 6.89 -5.26
N ASP A 102 -2.91 7.33 -5.46
CA ASP A 102 -4.13 6.58 -5.18
C ASP A 102 -4.72 6.16 -6.53
N LEU A 103 -4.62 4.86 -6.82
CA LEU A 103 -4.96 4.26 -8.11
C LEU A 103 -6.36 3.64 -8.13
N ARG A 104 -7.16 3.83 -7.06
CA ARG A 104 -8.46 3.19 -6.89
C ARG A 104 -9.53 3.71 -7.84
N ALA A 105 -9.50 5.02 -8.14
CA ALA A 105 -10.47 5.64 -9.04
C ALA A 105 -10.05 5.52 -10.51
N GLU A 106 -8.77 5.79 -10.80
CA GLU A 106 -8.22 5.75 -12.15
C GLU A 106 -6.67 5.72 -12.15
N PRO A 107 -6.04 5.37 -13.28
CA PRO A 107 -4.60 5.50 -13.46
C PRO A 107 -4.11 6.94 -13.35
N ILE A 108 -2.82 7.08 -13.02
CA ILE A 108 -2.11 8.36 -12.98
C ILE A 108 -1.12 8.43 -14.14
N VAL A 109 -1.14 9.54 -14.87
CA VAL A 109 -0.17 9.83 -15.92
C VAL A 109 0.99 10.64 -15.35
N LEU A 110 2.20 10.12 -15.54
CA LEU A 110 3.48 10.72 -15.19
C LEU A 110 4.15 11.23 -16.47
N SER A 111 4.19 12.55 -16.64
CA SER A 111 4.95 13.18 -17.73
C SER A 111 6.33 13.60 -17.24
N VAL A 112 7.37 13.22 -17.98
CA VAL A 112 8.75 13.65 -17.73
C VAL A 112 9.23 14.54 -18.88
N PRO A 113 9.96 15.63 -18.61
CA PRO A 113 10.56 16.46 -19.65
C PRO A 113 11.74 15.73 -20.28
N ALA A 114 12.26 16.28 -21.38
CA ALA A 114 13.58 15.90 -21.84
C ALA A 114 14.62 16.31 -20.78
N VAL A 115 15.59 15.42 -20.52
CA VAL A 115 16.70 15.64 -19.59
C VAL A 115 18.00 15.51 -20.38
N GLU A 116 19.00 16.36 -20.14
CA GLU A 116 20.25 16.30 -20.91
C GLU A 116 20.91 14.92 -20.79
N LYS A 117 21.46 14.38 -21.90
CA LYS A 117 22.03 13.03 -21.93
C LYS A 117 23.17 12.82 -20.92
N SER A 118 23.88 13.87 -20.56
CA SER A 118 24.95 13.84 -19.56
C SER A 118 24.44 13.76 -18.11
N ARG A 119 23.14 14.01 -17.87
CA ARG A 119 22.54 14.05 -16.54
C ARG A 119 21.69 12.81 -16.30
N TYR A 120 21.96 12.12 -15.20
CA TYR A 120 21.14 11.02 -14.74
C TYR A 120 19.81 11.53 -14.15
N PHE A 121 18.72 10.85 -14.50
CA PHE A 121 17.50 10.90 -13.72
C PHE A 121 16.83 9.53 -13.68
N SER A 122 16.01 9.31 -12.66
CA SER A 122 15.10 8.18 -12.59
C SER A 122 13.78 8.55 -11.92
N VAL A 123 12.73 7.83 -12.31
CA VAL A 123 11.46 7.76 -11.62
C VAL A 123 11.27 6.30 -11.23
N MET A 124 11.42 6.02 -9.95
CA MET A 124 11.24 4.69 -9.38
C MET A 124 9.77 4.51 -9.00
N LEU A 125 9.19 3.38 -9.40
CA LEU A 125 7.82 3.00 -9.10
C LEU A 125 7.83 1.82 -8.14
N CYS A 126 7.28 2.01 -6.94
CA CYS A 126 7.29 1.03 -5.86
C CYS A 126 5.88 0.84 -5.32
N ASP A 127 5.41 -0.40 -5.25
CA ASP A 127 4.06 -0.70 -4.76
C ASP A 127 3.98 -0.73 -3.23
N GLY A 128 2.79 -0.95 -2.70
CA GLY A 128 2.49 -1.03 -1.27
C GLY A 128 3.24 -2.18 -0.57
N ASN A 129 3.56 -3.24 -1.32
CA ASN A 129 4.33 -4.40 -0.87
C ASN A 129 5.85 -4.17 -0.92
N THR A 130 6.28 -2.97 -1.33
CA THR A 130 7.68 -2.55 -1.50
C THR A 130 8.43 -3.20 -2.67
N TYR A 131 7.70 -3.77 -3.65
CA TYR A 131 8.30 -4.21 -4.90
C TYR A 131 8.43 -3.06 -5.88
N ASN A 132 9.64 -2.90 -6.44
CA ASN A 132 9.84 -2.00 -7.57
C ASN A 132 9.30 -2.66 -8.85
N TYR A 133 8.21 -2.13 -9.38
CA TYR A 133 7.56 -2.67 -10.58
C TYR A 133 7.91 -1.88 -11.85
N GLY A 134 8.70 -0.81 -11.74
CA GLY A 134 9.12 -0.05 -12.90
C GLY A 134 10.11 1.07 -12.61
N TYR A 135 10.83 1.44 -13.68
CA TYR A 135 11.69 2.61 -13.72
C TYR A 135 11.44 3.38 -15.03
N ILE A 136 11.42 4.70 -14.92
CA ILE A 136 11.45 5.64 -16.06
C ILE A 136 12.76 6.43 -15.95
N GLY A 137 13.41 6.71 -17.07
CA GLY A 137 14.55 7.60 -17.14
C GLY A 137 15.80 6.97 -17.75
N SER A 138 16.96 7.56 -17.45
CA SER A 138 18.18 7.42 -18.25
C SER A 138 18.62 5.99 -18.53
N ARG A 139 18.37 5.07 -17.60
CA ARG A 139 18.79 3.67 -17.71
C ARG A 139 17.68 2.71 -18.16
N ALA A 140 16.44 3.18 -18.29
CA ALA A 140 15.27 2.32 -18.52
C ALA A 140 14.46 2.72 -19.76
N THR A 141 14.14 4.00 -19.91
CA THR A 141 13.27 4.50 -20.99
C THR A 141 13.89 5.63 -21.80
N GLY A 142 15.12 6.04 -21.45
CA GLY A 142 15.86 7.12 -22.09
C GLY A 142 15.57 8.50 -21.49
N ASN A 143 16.13 9.51 -22.15
CA ASN A 143 16.18 10.90 -21.69
C ASN A 143 15.23 11.85 -22.42
N GLU A 144 14.46 11.33 -23.38
CA GLU A 144 13.50 12.12 -24.15
C GLU A 144 12.21 12.36 -23.37
N VAL A 145 11.52 13.46 -23.69
CA VAL A 145 10.17 13.76 -23.16
C VAL A 145 9.24 12.57 -23.31
N GLY A 146 8.37 12.31 -22.34
CA GLY A 146 7.42 11.20 -22.44
C GLY A 146 6.35 11.17 -21.39
N ASP A 147 5.19 10.63 -21.78
CA ASP A 147 4.08 10.30 -20.89
C ASP A 147 4.08 8.80 -20.58
N TYR A 148 3.97 8.48 -19.30
CA TYR A 148 3.90 7.12 -18.78
C TYR A 148 2.68 6.99 -17.90
N MET A 149 2.09 5.81 -17.82
CA MET A 149 0.90 5.59 -17.02
C MET A 149 1.17 4.59 -15.91
N VAL A 150 0.73 4.90 -14.70
CA VAL A 150 0.70 3.99 -13.55
C VAL A 150 -0.75 3.58 -13.31
N ALA A 151 -1.03 2.29 -13.45
CA ALA A 151 -2.36 1.73 -13.25
C ALA A 151 -2.41 0.81 -12.03
N GLY A 152 -3.50 0.88 -11.27
CA GLY A 152 -3.75 -0.02 -10.14
C GLY A 152 -4.15 -1.43 -10.60
N PRO A 153 -4.24 -2.40 -9.67
CA PRO A 153 -4.51 -3.80 -9.98
C PRO A 153 -5.89 -4.02 -10.62
N ASP A 154 -6.85 -3.16 -10.28
CA ASP A 154 -8.25 -3.26 -10.71
C ASP A 154 -8.51 -2.62 -12.07
N TRP A 155 -7.59 -1.81 -12.60
CA TRP A 155 -7.79 -1.11 -13.86
C TRP A 155 -7.71 -2.05 -15.08
N LYS A 156 -8.81 -2.10 -15.85
CA LYS A 156 -8.98 -2.94 -17.07
C LYS A 156 -9.18 -2.13 -18.36
N GLY A 157 -8.97 -0.81 -18.31
CA GLY A 157 -9.10 0.04 -19.49
C GLY A 157 -8.02 -0.19 -20.54
N GLU A 158 -8.15 0.50 -21.67
CA GLU A 158 -7.15 0.50 -22.74
C GLU A 158 -6.08 1.58 -22.50
N THR A 159 -4.88 1.34 -23.01
CA THR A 159 -3.82 2.34 -23.02
C THR A 159 -4.16 3.42 -24.04
N PRO A 160 -4.32 4.69 -23.65
CA PRO A 160 -4.61 5.74 -24.63
C PRO A 160 -3.39 6.07 -25.49
N PRO A 161 -3.60 6.65 -26.68
CA PRO A 161 -2.51 7.17 -27.51
C PRO A 161 -1.63 8.16 -26.75
N GLY A 162 -0.33 8.18 -27.07
CA GLY A 162 0.66 9.07 -26.44
C GLY A 162 1.36 8.50 -25.21
N ILE A 163 0.76 7.50 -24.53
CA ILE A 163 1.41 6.80 -23.42
C ILE A 163 2.49 5.86 -23.96
N LYS A 164 3.75 6.12 -23.58
CA LYS A 164 4.90 5.32 -24.01
C LYS A 164 4.94 3.93 -23.37
N LYS A 165 4.51 3.83 -22.11
CA LYS A 165 4.45 2.56 -21.37
C LYS A 165 3.47 2.66 -20.21
N VAL A 166 2.79 1.54 -19.95
CA VAL A 166 1.95 1.34 -18.77
C VAL A 166 2.72 0.48 -17.78
N PHE A 167 2.80 0.96 -16.54
CA PHE A 167 3.29 0.21 -15.39
C PHE A 167 2.10 -0.15 -14.51
N ARG A 168 2.03 -1.41 -14.09
CA ARG A 168 0.93 -1.92 -13.27
C ARG A 168 1.43 -2.17 -11.86
N SER A 169 0.88 -1.43 -10.91
CA SER A 169 1.12 -1.68 -9.49
C SER A 169 0.30 -2.89 -9.04
N SER A 170 0.88 -3.74 -8.19
CA SER A 170 0.15 -4.85 -7.55
C SER A 170 -0.84 -4.33 -6.49
N THR A 171 -0.67 -3.09 -6.02
CA THR A 171 -1.46 -2.48 -4.95
C THR A 171 -2.19 -1.22 -5.41
N GLN A 172 -3.19 -0.81 -4.64
CA GLN A 172 -4.02 0.37 -4.92
C GLN A 172 -3.34 1.70 -4.59
N PHE A 173 -2.37 1.71 -3.69
CA PHE A 173 -1.49 2.85 -3.42
C PHE A 173 -0.06 2.54 -3.83
N SER A 174 0.67 3.51 -4.39
CA SER A 174 2.05 3.31 -4.82
C SER A 174 2.91 4.55 -4.56
N ALA A 175 4.17 4.32 -4.17
CA ALA A 175 5.17 5.36 -4.05
C ALA A 175 5.89 5.58 -5.39
N VAL A 176 6.09 6.84 -5.73
CA VAL A 176 6.83 7.28 -6.91
C VAL A 176 7.90 8.26 -6.45
N ALA A 177 9.16 7.88 -6.66
CA ALA A 177 10.31 8.69 -6.28
C ALA A 177 11.11 9.11 -7.52
N TYR A 178 11.11 10.40 -7.78
CA TYR A 178 11.93 11.03 -8.80
C TYR A 178 13.27 11.39 -8.19
N ARG A 179 14.35 11.12 -8.93
CA ARG A 179 15.72 11.46 -8.57
C ARG A 179 16.35 12.15 -9.76
N THR A 180 16.80 13.39 -9.58
CA THR A 180 17.50 14.15 -10.60
C THR A 180 18.92 14.38 -10.12
N GLN A 181 19.93 13.97 -10.88
CA GLN A 181 21.33 14.13 -10.47
C GLN A 181 21.68 15.60 -10.28
N LEU A 182 22.33 15.90 -9.15
CA LEU A 182 22.96 17.17 -8.86
C LEU A 182 24.47 17.01 -9.05
N PHE A 183 25.09 17.79 -9.93
CA PHE A 183 26.54 17.67 -10.18
C PHE A 183 27.39 18.32 -9.08
N ASN A 184 26.92 19.47 -8.57
CA ASN A 184 27.52 20.27 -7.52
C ASN A 184 26.44 21.23 -6.96
N PRO A 185 26.67 21.91 -5.83
CA PRO A 185 25.69 22.83 -5.26
C PRO A 185 25.21 23.93 -6.24
N GLU A 186 26.09 24.44 -7.10
CA GLU A 186 25.78 25.50 -8.08
C GLU A 186 24.82 25.05 -9.19
N ASP A 187 24.68 23.74 -9.38
CA ASP A 187 23.82 23.12 -10.39
C ASP A 187 22.34 22.98 -9.95
N MET A 188 22.02 23.31 -8.69
CA MET A 188 20.65 23.23 -8.16
C MET A 188 19.60 23.94 -9.02
N PRO A 189 19.84 25.14 -9.61
CA PRO A 189 18.86 25.77 -10.50
C PRO A 189 18.47 24.92 -11.71
N ASN A 190 19.39 24.09 -12.25
CA ASN A 190 19.08 23.18 -13.35
C ASN A 190 18.22 22.00 -12.87
N VAL A 191 18.50 21.46 -11.67
CA VAL A 191 17.66 20.44 -11.05
C VAL A 191 16.25 20.95 -10.85
N VAL A 192 16.08 22.16 -10.29
CA VAL A 192 14.78 22.81 -10.10
C VAL A 192 14.04 22.98 -11.43
N LYS A 193 14.73 23.40 -12.49
CA LYS A 193 14.15 23.53 -13.83
C LYS A 193 13.62 22.19 -14.38
N ILE A 194 14.36 21.10 -14.19
CA ILE A 194 13.93 19.76 -14.60
C ILE A 194 12.74 19.30 -13.75
N GLN A 195 12.81 19.46 -12.43
CA GLN A 195 11.73 19.08 -11.52
C GLN A 195 10.43 19.83 -11.82
N ALA A 196 10.51 21.10 -12.20
CA ALA A 196 9.36 21.90 -12.64
C ALA A 196 8.71 21.38 -13.94
N GLY A 197 9.44 20.59 -14.73
CA GLY A 197 8.91 19.92 -15.92
C GLY A 197 8.21 18.59 -15.65
N TYR A 198 8.32 18.03 -14.44
CA TYR A 198 7.55 16.85 -14.06
C TYR A 198 6.07 17.21 -13.91
N LYS A 199 5.20 16.41 -14.52
CA LYS A 199 3.74 16.58 -14.40
C LYS A 199 3.10 15.28 -13.95
N VAL A 200 2.15 15.40 -13.04
CA VAL A 200 1.33 14.30 -12.53
C VAL A 200 -0.13 14.71 -12.68
N GLN A 201 -0.93 13.86 -13.30
CA GLN A 201 -2.36 14.11 -13.49
C GLN A 201 -3.14 12.79 -13.60
N PRO A 202 -4.40 12.75 -13.13
CA PRO A 202 -5.28 11.61 -13.40
C PRO A 202 -5.50 11.37 -14.90
N LEU A 203 -5.82 10.14 -15.27
CA LEU A 203 -6.06 9.74 -16.66
C LEU A 203 -7.16 10.57 -17.33
N SER A 204 -8.27 10.80 -16.63
CA SER A 204 -9.40 11.61 -17.07
C SER A 204 -8.95 13.03 -17.44
N GLN A 205 -8.11 13.65 -16.62
CA GLN A 205 -7.54 14.96 -16.89
C GLN A 205 -6.60 14.94 -18.10
N TYR A 206 -5.75 13.91 -18.24
CA TYR A 206 -4.89 13.74 -19.42
C TYR A 206 -5.72 13.66 -20.72
N LEU A 207 -6.81 12.91 -20.69
CA LEU A 207 -7.71 12.69 -21.82
C LEU A 207 -8.73 13.83 -22.04
N LYS A 208 -8.78 14.81 -21.13
CA LYS A 208 -9.80 15.87 -21.09
C LYS A 208 -11.23 15.30 -21.05
N GLN A 209 -11.41 14.24 -20.28
CA GLN A 209 -12.68 13.56 -20.06
C GLN A 209 -13.21 13.85 -18.65
N PRO A 210 -14.51 13.64 -18.39
CA PRO A 210 -15.05 13.66 -17.04
C PRO A 210 -14.29 12.67 -16.14
N ALA A 211 -14.01 13.11 -14.91
CA ALA A 211 -13.44 12.22 -13.90
C ALA A 211 -14.42 11.09 -13.57
N PRO A 212 -13.94 9.86 -13.33
CA PRO A 212 -14.77 8.79 -12.80
C PRO A 212 -15.21 9.14 -11.36
N PRO A 213 -16.19 8.39 -10.80
CA PRO A 213 -16.52 8.50 -9.40
C PRO A 213 -15.28 8.39 -8.50
N ALA A 214 -15.17 9.28 -7.52
CA ALA A 214 -14.07 9.24 -6.57
C ALA A 214 -14.10 7.92 -5.79
N ALA A 215 -12.92 7.39 -5.48
CA ALA A 215 -12.80 6.24 -4.60
C ALA A 215 -13.34 6.58 -3.20
N PRO A 216 -13.90 5.60 -2.46
CA PRO A 216 -14.34 5.82 -1.09
C PRO A 216 -13.24 6.43 -0.21
N ALA A 217 -13.63 7.39 0.63
CA ALA A 217 -12.73 7.96 1.61
C ALA A 217 -12.19 6.86 2.54
N VAL A 218 -10.90 6.95 2.87
CA VAL A 218 -10.24 6.03 3.79
C VAL A 218 -10.01 6.74 5.10
N ASP A 219 -10.48 6.13 6.19
CA ASP A 219 -10.09 6.51 7.53
C ASP A 219 -8.75 5.84 7.87
N PHE A 220 -7.65 6.57 7.69
CA PHE A 220 -6.29 6.05 7.88
C PHE A 220 -5.92 6.01 9.36
N PRO A 221 -5.69 4.82 9.97
CA PRO A 221 -5.26 4.73 11.35
C PRO A 221 -3.94 5.45 11.56
N LYS A 222 -3.92 6.39 12.51
CA LYS A 222 -2.69 7.09 12.88
C LYS A 222 -1.61 6.11 13.29
N ILE A 223 -0.40 6.29 12.76
CA ILE A 223 0.73 5.41 12.98
C ILE A 223 1.98 6.21 13.35
N ASN A 224 2.79 5.66 14.25
CA ASN A 224 4.16 6.09 14.53
C ASN A 224 4.98 4.92 15.09
N LYS A 225 6.28 5.13 15.31
CA LYS A 225 7.20 4.09 15.81
C LYS A 225 6.74 3.41 17.10
N GLU A 226 6.10 4.15 18.02
CA GLU A 226 5.62 3.57 19.28
C GLU A 226 4.34 2.76 19.08
N MET A 227 3.41 3.25 18.25
CA MET A 227 2.15 2.57 17.96
C MET A 227 2.36 1.25 17.21
N VAL A 228 3.38 1.15 16.35
CA VAL A 228 3.70 -0.10 15.64
C VAL A 228 4.10 -1.22 16.60
N LYS A 229 4.76 -0.91 17.73
CA LYS A 229 5.23 -1.93 18.69
C LYS A 229 4.10 -2.78 19.26
N THR A 230 2.90 -2.21 19.38
CA THR A 230 1.73 -2.88 19.95
C THR A 230 0.60 -3.12 18.94
N GLY A 231 0.56 -2.36 17.84
CA GLY A 231 -0.48 -2.43 16.81
C GLY A 231 -0.05 -3.04 15.48
N PHE A 232 1.15 -3.64 15.39
CA PHE A 232 1.73 -4.11 14.12
C PHE A 232 0.76 -4.88 13.22
N PHE A 233 0.10 -5.92 13.76
CA PHE A 233 -0.80 -6.76 12.98
C PHE A 233 -2.12 -6.08 12.61
N ASP A 234 -2.54 -5.06 13.36
CA ASP A 234 -3.69 -4.23 13.00
C ASP A 234 -3.37 -3.33 11.81
N TYR A 235 -2.17 -2.72 11.81
CA TYR A 235 -1.69 -1.97 10.64
C TYR A 235 -1.46 -2.86 9.43
N LEU A 236 -0.95 -4.09 9.63
CA LEU A 236 -0.79 -5.05 8.55
C LEU A 236 -2.16 -5.39 7.94
N ALA A 237 -3.13 -5.80 8.78
CA ALA A 237 -4.49 -6.09 8.34
C ALA A 237 -5.12 -4.90 7.59
N PHE A 238 -4.94 -3.68 8.10
CA PHE A 238 -5.38 -2.46 7.43
C PHE A 238 -4.70 -2.28 6.07
N ALA A 239 -3.37 -2.36 5.97
CA ALA A 239 -2.65 -2.14 4.73
C ALA A 239 -2.99 -3.20 3.66
N LEU A 240 -3.18 -4.46 4.05
CA LEU A 240 -3.50 -5.57 3.14
C LEU A 240 -4.83 -5.40 2.42
N GLN A 241 -5.75 -4.55 2.89
CA GLN A 241 -7.01 -4.26 2.18
C GLN A 241 -6.78 -3.56 0.83
N PHE A 242 -5.64 -2.87 0.69
CA PHE A 242 -5.25 -2.14 -0.53
C PHE A 242 -4.23 -2.92 -1.36
N ALA A 243 -3.85 -4.13 -0.93
CA ALA A 243 -2.87 -4.99 -1.57
C ALA A 243 -3.47 -6.39 -1.79
N PRO A 244 -4.14 -6.61 -2.94
CA PRO A 244 -4.61 -7.94 -3.33
C PRO A 244 -3.51 -8.98 -3.19
N ALA A 245 -3.87 -10.17 -2.72
CA ALA A 245 -2.91 -11.26 -2.53
C ALA A 245 -2.38 -11.77 -3.87
N GLU A 246 -1.06 -11.77 -4.03
CA GLU A 246 -0.39 -12.47 -5.11
C GLU A 246 -0.27 -13.98 -4.82
N ALA A 247 0.00 -14.78 -5.85
CA ALA A 247 0.04 -16.24 -5.73
C ALA A 247 1.04 -16.73 -4.67
N GLN A 248 2.20 -16.07 -4.60
CA GLN A 248 3.25 -16.37 -3.62
C GLN A 248 2.90 -15.97 -2.18
N GLU A 249 1.90 -15.12 -1.98
CA GLU A 249 1.50 -14.65 -0.64
C GLU A 249 0.39 -15.52 -0.02
N LYS A 250 -0.18 -16.45 -0.79
CA LYS A 250 -1.36 -17.24 -0.37
C LYS A 250 -1.13 -17.96 0.96
N GLU A 251 -0.02 -18.69 1.10
CA GLU A 251 0.25 -19.49 2.29
C GLU A 251 0.41 -18.62 3.55
N ILE A 252 1.21 -17.55 3.47
CA ILE A 252 1.42 -16.66 4.62
C ILE A 252 0.13 -15.92 5.01
N ARG A 253 -0.68 -15.51 4.02
CA ARG A 253 -1.98 -14.87 4.29
C ARG A 253 -2.98 -15.83 4.91
N GLU A 254 -2.99 -17.10 4.52
CA GLU A 254 -3.81 -18.14 5.18
C GLU A 254 -3.37 -18.38 6.63
N LYS A 255 -2.06 -18.43 6.90
CA LYS A 255 -1.51 -18.50 8.27
C LYS A 255 -1.94 -17.29 9.10
N LEU A 256 -1.75 -16.07 8.59
CA LEU A 256 -2.16 -14.82 9.23
C LEU A 256 -3.66 -14.78 9.53
N ALA A 257 -4.49 -15.24 8.60
CA ALA A 257 -5.94 -15.32 8.79
C ALA A 257 -6.34 -16.25 9.94
N ARG A 258 -5.63 -17.38 10.15
CA ARG A 258 -5.85 -18.25 11.33
C ARG A 258 -5.58 -17.52 12.65
N LEU A 259 -4.64 -16.58 12.66
CA LEU A 259 -4.35 -15.71 13.82
C LEU A 259 -5.37 -14.56 13.95
N GLY A 260 -6.21 -14.32 12.95
CA GLY A 260 -7.18 -13.22 12.90
C GLY A 260 -6.67 -11.97 12.19
N VAL A 261 -5.53 -12.05 11.50
CA VAL A 261 -4.98 -10.96 10.69
C VAL A 261 -5.49 -11.13 9.26
N GLU A 262 -6.49 -10.36 8.90
CA GLU A 262 -7.15 -10.43 7.60
C GLU A 262 -7.28 -9.04 6.98
N ALA A 263 -7.18 -8.96 5.65
CA ALA A 263 -7.28 -7.71 4.91
C ALA A 263 -8.58 -6.93 5.26
N GLY A 264 -8.41 -5.71 5.77
CA GLY A 264 -9.51 -4.79 6.10
C GLY A 264 -10.27 -5.11 7.38
N LYS A 265 -9.91 -6.18 8.11
CA LYS A 265 -10.51 -6.51 9.40
C LYS A 265 -9.60 -6.05 10.53
N LYS A 266 -10.17 -5.37 11.53
CA LYS A 266 -9.42 -4.97 12.72
C LYS A 266 -8.87 -6.20 13.43
N PHE A 267 -7.56 -6.21 13.70
CA PHE A 267 -6.94 -7.26 14.49
C PHE A 267 -7.10 -6.93 15.98
N ASP A 268 -7.92 -7.71 16.67
CA ASP A 268 -8.16 -7.51 18.10
C ASP A 268 -7.22 -8.37 18.95
N LEU A 269 -6.02 -7.84 19.22
CA LEU A 269 -5.07 -8.47 20.14
C LEU A 269 -5.69 -8.68 21.54
N ALA A 270 -6.62 -7.82 21.97
CA ALA A 270 -7.25 -7.92 23.29
C ALA A 270 -8.19 -9.11 23.41
N ALA A 271 -8.79 -9.57 22.29
CA ALA A 271 -9.64 -10.75 22.22
C ALA A 271 -8.87 -12.07 22.39
N LEU A 272 -7.54 -12.08 22.20
CA LEU A 272 -6.72 -13.27 22.41
C LEU A 272 -6.56 -13.61 23.90
N SER A 273 -6.38 -14.89 24.20
CA SER A 273 -6.01 -15.35 25.55
C SER A 273 -4.66 -14.78 25.99
N GLN A 274 -4.39 -14.72 27.29
CA GLN A 274 -3.12 -14.19 27.80
C GLN A 274 -1.90 -14.96 27.27
N VAL A 275 -2.04 -16.28 27.09
CA VAL A 275 -0.97 -17.14 26.56
C VAL A 275 -0.74 -16.84 25.06
N GLN A 276 -1.80 -16.63 24.29
CA GLN A 276 -1.69 -16.24 22.88
C GLN A 276 -1.09 -14.85 22.70
N LYS A 277 -1.48 -13.86 23.52
CA LYS A 277 -0.85 -12.52 23.53
C LYS A 277 0.65 -12.61 23.75
N ALA A 278 1.08 -13.39 24.75
CA ALA A 278 2.50 -13.61 25.02
C ALA A 278 3.21 -14.30 23.85
N ALA A 279 2.56 -15.28 23.20
CA ALA A 279 3.09 -15.95 22.03
C ALA A 279 3.25 -15.01 20.81
N VAL A 280 2.29 -14.12 20.56
CA VAL A 280 2.38 -13.10 19.50
C VAL A 280 3.59 -12.18 19.72
N VAL A 281 3.74 -11.65 20.94
CA VAL A 281 4.87 -10.79 21.29
C VAL A 281 6.21 -11.53 21.16
N ALA A 282 6.26 -12.79 21.60
CA ALA A 282 7.45 -13.63 21.47
C ALA A 282 7.81 -13.88 19.99
N GLY A 283 6.82 -14.17 19.14
CA GLY A 283 7.01 -14.37 17.70
C GLY A 283 7.54 -13.11 17.02
N MET A 284 6.94 -11.94 17.30
CA MET A 284 7.43 -10.67 16.75
C MET A 284 8.89 -10.37 17.14
N LYS A 285 9.26 -10.62 18.42
CA LYS A 285 10.66 -10.45 18.87
C LYS A 285 11.63 -11.38 18.15
N GLU A 286 11.22 -12.63 17.91
CA GLU A 286 12.04 -13.59 17.18
C GLU A 286 12.17 -13.20 15.70
N GLY A 287 11.09 -12.73 15.09
CA GLY A 287 11.12 -12.18 13.72
C GLY A 287 12.06 -10.97 13.62
N GLU A 288 11.97 -10.04 14.57
CA GLU A 288 12.90 -8.90 14.63
C GLU A 288 14.36 -9.33 14.79
N ALA A 289 14.63 -10.35 15.62
CA ALA A 289 15.97 -10.89 15.79
C ALA A 289 16.51 -11.52 14.50
N LYS A 290 15.68 -12.24 13.74
CA LYS A 290 16.05 -12.83 12.44
C LYS A 290 16.37 -11.77 11.38
N ILE A 291 15.67 -10.63 11.40
CA ILE A 291 15.91 -9.53 10.45
C ILE A 291 17.23 -8.79 10.74
N LYS A 292 17.71 -8.81 11.98
CA LYS A 292 18.95 -8.13 12.40
C LYS A 292 20.23 -8.95 12.21
N GLN A 293 20.11 -10.23 11.87
CA GLN A 293 21.24 -11.12 11.59
C GLN A 293 21.78 -10.89 10.18
#